data_AF-A0A1S9BSM9-F1
#
_entry.id   AF-A0A1S9BSM9-F1
#
_cell.length_a   1.000
_cell.length_b   1.000
_cell.length_c   1.000
_cell.angle_alpha   90.00
_cell.angle_beta   90.00
_cell.angle_gamma   90.00
#
_symmetry.space_group_name_H-M   'P 1'
#
loop_
_entity.id
_entity.type
_entity.pdbx_description
1 polymer ?
#
loop_
_entity_poly.entity_id
_entity_poly.type
_entity_poly.pdbx_seq_one_letter_code
_entity_poly.pdbx_strand_id
1 'polypeptide(L)'
;MNIKRIVTYLPLSDNSKEHLSQVYHAIHDPTLKLYLSVISLVRIINWNRNQKKGDLDAITKFKDVDDIIPIHVSSWHHGRAYFKVRVGKEIYFMKKEINDDIAEREVAFFNIVNSSEDSIIDYFPKLVYYIKDNNYTYIISSYIQADSSNMDIIKTLKPEEKSILLEQLMVLMRWLRLKGLCHNDLRLDNIFITRKSVKLFDFGYSCLFDEKEKFLDSLSYEELEKLNKHNRIGKFISDDAFSMYNIMKEIQPEFMSTDVEIWQEINAYMGERVIQKIL
;
A
#
# COMPACT_ATOMS: atom_id res chain seq x y z
N MET A 1 10.58 -15.82 13.11
CA MET A 1 11.86 -15.47 13.76
C MET A 1 11.57 -15.19 15.23
N ASN A 2 12.16 -15.95 16.15
CA ASN A 2 11.79 -15.92 17.57
C ASN A 2 12.28 -14.59 18.18
N ILE A 3 11.37 -13.63 18.45
CA ILE A 3 11.71 -12.28 18.95
C ILE A 3 12.51 -12.34 20.27
N LYS A 4 12.32 -13.42 21.05
CA LYS A 4 13.18 -13.73 22.21
C LYS A 4 14.67 -13.79 21.88
N ARG A 5 15.06 -14.17 20.66
CA ARG A 5 16.46 -14.14 20.20
C ARG A 5 16.92 -12.74 19.79
N ILE A 6 16.05 -11.88 19.26
CA ILE A 6 16.41 -10.54 18.78
C ILE A 6 16.62 -9.59 19.98
N VAL A 7 15.76 -9.67 21.00
CA VAL A 7 15.84 -8.83 22.21
C VAL A 7 17.13 -9.09 23.00
N THR A 8 17.73 -10.28 22.89
CA THR A 8 18.98 -10.63 23.58
C THR A 8 20.21 -9.95 22.99
N TYR A 9 20.21 -9.61 21.69
CA TYR A 9 21.38 -9.07 20.99
C TYR A 9 21.30 -7.56 20.71
N LEU A 10 20.19 -6.90 21.08
CA LEU A 10 20.07 -5.45 20.98
C LEU A 10 20.69 -4.79 22.22
N PRO A 11 21.51 -3.73 22.07
CA PRO A 11 22.14 -3.01 23.18
C PRO A 11 21.12 -2.05 23.82
N LEU A 12 20.02 -2.62 24.32
CA LEU A 12 18.95 -1.92 24.97
C LEU A 12 19.11 -2.01 26.48
N SER A 13 18.75 -0.93 27.18
CA SER A 13 18.62 -0.95 28.64
C SER A 13 17.62 -2.01 29.09
N ASP A 14 17.78 -2.54 30.30
CA ASP A 14 16.91 -3.61 30.81
C ASP A 14 15.44 -3.19 30.85
N ASN A 15 15.15 -1.93 31.19
CA ASN A 15 13.80 -1.34 31.11
C ASN A 15 13.23 -1.36 29.69
N SER A 16 14.05 -1.10 28.67
CA SER A 16 13.61 -1.11 27.28
C SER A 16 13.33 -2.53 26.78
N LYS A 17 14.08 -3.54 27.25
CA LYS A 17 13.83 -4.96 26.94
C LYS A 17 12.54 -5.46 27.59
N GLU A 18 12.28 -5.04 28.83
CA GLU A 18 11.06 -5.39 29.56
C GLU A 18 9.82 -4.76 28.90
N HIS A 19 9.91 -3.49 28.50
CA HIS A 19 8.83 -2.81 27.77
C HIS A 19 8.54 -3.48 26.42
N LEU A 20 9.57 -3.86 25.66
CA LEU A 20 9.41 -4.60 24.40
C LEU A 20 8.79 -5.99 24.60
N SER A 21 9.12 -6.67 25.69
CA SER A 21 8.49 -7.94 26.07
C SER A 21 7.01 -7.75 26.41
N GLN A 22 6.66 -6.70 27.15
CA GLN A 22 5.28 -6.35 27.48
C GLN A 22 4.48 -5.97 26.22
N VAL A 23 5.05 -5.19 25.31
CA VAL A 23 4.42 -4.87 24.02
C VAL A 23 4.26 -6.12 23.15
N TYR A 24 5.27 -7.01 23.11
CA TYR A 24 5.17 -8.27 22.39
C TYR A 24 4.06 -9.17 22.94
N HIS A 25 3.95 -9.28 24.26
CA HIS A 25 2.88 -10.01 24.93
C HIS A 25 1.51 -9.39 24.69
N ALA A 26 1.39 -8.06 24.70
CA ALA A 26 0.15 -7.36 24.37
C ALA A 26 -0.30 -7.61 22.92
N ILE A 27 0.62 -7.58 21.95
CA ILE A 27 0.33 -7.83 20.52
C ILE A 27 -0.07 -9.30 20.26
N HIS A 28 0.41 -10.23 21.08
CA HIS A 28 0.09 -11.66 20.97
C HIS A 28 -1.00 -12.11 21.95
N ASP A 29 -1.59 -11.20 22.71
CA ASP A 29 -2.69 -11.50 23.63
C ASP A 29 -3.93 -11.92 22.84
N PRO A 30 -4.42 -13.16 23.00
CA PRO A 30 -5.66 -13.62 22.38
C PRO A 30 -6.85 -12.71 22.73
N THR A 31 -6.84 -12.08 23.90
CA THR A 31 -7.86 -11.13 24.36
C THR A 31 -7.85 -9.86 23.54
N LEU A 32 -6.66 -9.31 23.22
CA LEU A 32 -6.55 -8.13 22.37
C LEU A 32 -6.98 -8.43 20.94
N LYS A 33 -6.62 -9.59 20.40
CA LYS A 33 -7.09 -10.03 19.07
C LYS A 33 -8.61 -10.19 19.03
N LEU A 34 -9.20 -10.78 20.07
CA LEU A 34 -10.64 -10.89 20.22
C LEU A 34 -11.29 -9.50 20.30
N TYR A 35 -10.73 -8.60 21.10
CA TYR A 35 -11.22 -7.22 21.26
C TYR A 35 -11.19 -6.44 19.93
N LEU A 36 -10.09 -6.49 19.19
CA LEU A 36 -9.98 -5.87 17.86
C LEU A 36 -10.97 -6.48 16.85
N SER A 37 -11.20 -7.79 16.94
CA SER A 37 -12.19 -8.49 16.11
C SER A 37 -13.61 -8.05 16.46
N VAL A 38 -13.92 -7.86 17.75
CA VAL A 38 -15.21 -7.32 18.21
C VAL A 38 -15.42 -5.89 17.73
N ILE A 39 -14.41 -5.02 17.83
CA ILE A 39 -14.49 -3.64 17.28
C ILE A 39 -14.80 -3.67 15.79
N SER A 40 -14.08 -4.51 15.04
CA SER A 40 -14.28 -4.64 13.58
C SER A 40 -15.70 -5.15 13.27
N LEU A 41 -16.20 -6.11 14.04
CA LEU A 41 -17.56 -6.63 13.90
C LEU A 41 -18.63 -5.56 14.20
N VAL A 42 -18.46 -4.78 15.27
CA VAL A 42 -19.36 -3.66 15.61
C VAL A 42 -19.41 -2.64 14.46
N ARG A 43 -18.25 -2.31 13.86
CA ARG A 43 -18.19 -1.40 12.70
C ARG A 43 -18.92 -1.97 11.49
N ILE A 44 -18.76 -3.26 11.19
CA ILE A 44 -19.47 -3.95 10.12
C ILE A 44 -20.99 -3.95 10.38
N ILE A 45 -21.43 -4.22 11.61
CA ILE A 45 -22.85 -4.18 11.99
C ILE A 45 -23.41 -2.77 11.80
N ASN A 46 -22.68 -1.74 12.24
CA ASN A 46 -23.10 -0.35 12.09
C ASN A 46 -23.19 0.06 10.62
N TRP A 47 -22.22 -0.32 9.79
CA TRP A 47 -22.29 -0.09 8.35
C TRP A 47 -23.48 -0.81 7.71
N ASN A 48 -23.69 -2.09 8.02
CA ASN A 48 -24.82 -2.88 7.52
C ASN A 48 -26.18 -2.23 7.83
N ARG A 49 -26.33 -1.65 9.03
CA ARG A 49 -27.58 -1.01 9.46
C ARG A 49 -27.81 0.35 8.80
N ASN A 50 -26.76 1.14 8.61
CA ASN A 50 -26.91 2.57 8.35
C ASN A 50 -26.45 3.02 6.96
N GLN A 51 -25.52 2.28 6.33
CA GLN A 51 -24.81 2.75 5.12
C GLN A 51 -24.88 1.77 3.95
N LYS A 52 -25.03 0.46 4.19
CA LYS A 52 -25.01 -0.56 3.13
C LYS A 52 -26.00 -0.27 2.00
N LYS A 53 -27.22 0.16 2.32
CA LYS A 53 -28.23 0.48 1.29
C LYS A 53 -27.77 1.63 0.39
N GLY A 54 -27.31 2.74 0.97
CA GLY A 54 -26.82 3.89 0.20
C GLY A 54 -25.60 3.56 -0.65
N ASP A 55 -24.66 2.76 -0.11
CA ASP A 55 -23.51 2.29 -0.88
C ASP A 55 -23.94 1.37 -2.03
N LEU A 56 -24.90 0.47 -1.81
CA LEU A 56 -25.45 -0.39 -2.86
C LEU A 56 -26.16 0.44 -3.94
N ASP A 57 -27.01 1.38 -3.53
CA ASP A 57 -27.74 2.28 -4.43
C ASP A 57 -26.75 3.10 -5.29
N ALA A 58 -25.68 3.63 -4.68
CA ALA A 58 -24.64 4.39 -5.38
C ALA A 58 -23.94 3.56 -6.46
N ILE A 59 -23.61 2.29 -6.15
CA ILE A 59 -22.86 1.43 -7.07
C ILE A 59 -23.73 0.57 -7.98
N THR A 60 -25.05 0.54 -7.84
CA THR A 60 -25.93 -0.15 -8.81
C THR A 60 -25.78 0.42 -10.22
N LYS A 61 -25.28 1.66 -10.36
CA LYS A 61 -24.91 2.28 -11.64
C LYS A 61 -23.75 1.57 -12.34
N PHE A 62 -22.85 0.94 -11.58
CA PHE A 62 -21.71 0.20 -12.13
C PHE A 62 -22.17 -1.08 -12.81
N LYS A 63 -22.94 -1.94 -12.11
CA LYS A 63 -23.52 -3.21 -12.57
C LYS A 63 -24.63 -3.68 -11.62
N ASP A 64 -25.36 -4.73 -12.01
CA ASP A 64 -26.25 -5.49 -11.13
C ASP A 64 -25.43 -6.20 -10.03
N VAL A 65 -25.14 -5.48 -8.95
CA VAL A 65 -24.35 -5.99 -7.82
C VAL A 65 -25.16 -6.99 -7.00
N ASP A 66 -24.61 -8.20 -6.84
CA ASP A 66 -25.23 -9.25 -6.01
C ASP A 66 -25.00 -8.99 -4.52
N ASP A 67 -23.78 -8.61 -4.16
CA ASP A 67 -23.39 -8.40 -2.77
C ASP A 67 -22.18 -7.47 -2.62
N ILE A 68 -22.12 -6.82 -1.46
CA ILE A 68 -21.00 -6.01 -0.99
C ILE A 68 -20.56 -6.55 0.37
N ILE A 69 -19.33 -7.03 0.43
CA ILE A 69 -18.73 -7.65 1.61
C ILE A 69 -17.64 -6.72 2.15
N PRO A 70 -17.76 -6.19 3.37
CA PRO A 70 -16.74 -5.32 3.95
C PRO A 70 -15.45 -6.10 4.22
N ILE A 71 -14.33 -5.57 3.74
CA ILE A 71 -12.97 -6.02 4.09
C ILE A 71 -12.47 -5.21 5.28
N HIS A 72 -12.63 -3.88 5.20
CA HIS A 72 -12.18 -2.96 6.21
C HIS A 72 -13.09 -1.73 6.19
N VAL A 73 -13.81 -1.52 7.29
CA VAL A 73 -14.64 -0.35 7.49
C VAL A 73 -14.04 0.39 8.68
N SER A 74 -13.32 1.48 8.43
CA SER A 74 -12.80 2.31 9.51
C SER A 74 -13.46 3.67 9.48
N SER A 75 -13.86 4.15 10.66
CA SER A 75 -14.19 5.56 10.87
C SER A 75 -12.95 6.43 11.08
N TRP A 76 -11.76 5.84 11.23
CA TRP A 76 -10.53 6.51 11.69
C TRP A 76 -9.51 6.83 10.60
N HIS A 77 -9.57 6.21 9.41
CA HIS A 77 -8.67 6.51 8.30
C HIS A 77 -9.36 7.42 7.26
N HIS A 78 -9.72 8.63 7.67
CA HIS A 78 -10.26 9.67 6.77
C HIS A 78 -11.49 9.19 5.97
N GLY A 79 -12.43 8.48 6.59
CA GLY A 79 -13.63 8.02 5.88
C GLY A 79 -13.42 6.93 4.82
N ARG A 80 -12.23 6.30 4.76
CA ARG A 80 -11.97 5.18 3.85
C ARG A 80 -12.63 3.88 4.29
N ALA A 81 -13.29 3.23 3.35
CA ALA A 81 -13.80 1.87 3.51
C ALA A 81 -13.49 1.00 2.28
N TYR A 82 -13.21 -0.27 2.53
CA TYR A 82 -12.79 -1.25 1.53
C TYR A 82 -13.75 -2.44 1.53
N PHE A 83 -14.14 -2.87 0.34
CA PHE A 83 -15.14 -3.91 0.15
C PHE A 83 -14.74 -4.86 -0.99
N LYS A 84 -15.25 -6.10 -0.92
CA LYS A 84 -15.40 -6.97 -2.08
C LYS A 84 -16.79 -6.77 -2.65
N VAL A 85 -16.88 -6.61 -3.97
CA VAL A 85 -18.15 -6.49 -4.68
C VAL A 85 -18.30 -7.72 -5.57
N ARG A 86 -19.40 -8.45 -5.43
CA ARG A 86 -19.72 -9.62 -6.27
C ARG A 86 -20.70 -9.23 -7.36
N VAL A 87 -20.37 -9.59 -8.60
CA VAL A 87 -21.26 -9.45 -9.77
C VAL A 87 -21.21 -10.73 -10.58
N GLY A 88 -22.27 -11.53 -10.51
CA GLY A 88 -22.31 -12.91 -10.97
C GLY A 88 -21.20 -13.75 -10.33
N LYS A 89 -20.28 -14.24 -11.16
CA LYS A 89 -19.11 -15.03 -10.73
C LYS A 89 -17.86 -14.18 -10.48
N GLU A 90 -17.89 -12.91 -10.86
CA GLU A 90 -16.74 -12.02 -10.76
C GLU A 90 -16.68 -11.33 -9.39
N ILE A 91 -15.46 -11.08 -8.92
CA ILE A 91 -15.20 -10.35 -7.67
C ILE A 91 -14.35 -9.12 -8.00
N TYR A 92 -14.76 -7.98 -7.46
CA TYR A 92 -14.08 -6.71 -7.59
C TYR A 92 -13.69 -6.16 -6.23
N PHE A 93 -12.63 -5.34 -6.21
CA PHE A 93 -12.28 -4.54 -5.06
C PHE A 93 -12.96 -3.18 -5.19
N MET A 94 -13.57 -2.70 -4.12
CA MET A 94 -14.16 -1.37 -4.05
C MET A 94 -13.56 -0.59 -2.91
N LYS A 95 -13.03 0.59 -3.23
CA LYS A 95 -12.58 1.60 -2.28
C LYS A 95 -13.60 2.74 -2.28
N LYS A 96 -14.12 3.04 -1.09
CA LYS A 96 -14.94 4.21 -0.80
C LYS A 96 -14.05 5.23 -0.09
N GLU A 97 -13.98 6.43 -0.62
CA GLU A 97 -13.12 7.53 -0.17
C GLU A 97 -13.97 8.80 0.02
N ILE A 98 -13.73 9.54 1.10
CA ILE A 98 -14.39 10.84 1.34
C ILE A 98 -13.54 12.00 0.81
N ASN A 99 -12.23 11.81 0.74
CA ASN A 99 -11.31 12.81 0.22
C ASN A 99 -11.24 12.70 -1.31
N ASP A 100 -12.02 13.53 -1.99
CA ASP A 100 -12.10 13.56 -3.44
C ASP A 100 -10.74 13.78 -4.11
N ASP A 101 -9.88 14.64 -3.56
CA ASP A 101 -8.56 14.91 -4.15
C ASP A 101 -7.68 13.65 -4.18
N ILE A 102 -7.69 12.88 -3.08
CA ILE A 102 -6.97 11.60 -3.00
C ILE A 102 -7.56 10.58 -3.99
N ALA A 103 -8.89 10.51 -4.07
CA ALA A 103 -9.55 9.57 -4.97
C ALA A 103 -9.30 9.91 -6.44
N GLU A 104 -9.37 11.19 -6.81
CA GLU A 104 -9.10 11.68 -8.16
C GLU A 104 -7.64 11.44 -8.57
N ARG A 105 -6.69 11.56 -7.65
CA ARG A 105 -5.29 11.17 -7.90
C ARG A 105 -5.14 9.69 -8.21
N GLU A 106 -5.77 8.83 -7.42
CA GLU A 106 -5.72 7.38 -7.67
C GLU A 106 -6.35 7.02 -9.03
N VAL A 107 -7.46 7.65 -9.39
CA VAL A 107 -8.11 7.47 -10.70
C VAL A 107 -7.24 8.02 -11.83
N ALA A 108 -6.62 9.18 -11.65
CA ALA A 108 -5.69 9.75 -12.62
C ALA A 108 -4.51 8.81 -12.87
N PHE A 109 -3.95 8.20 -11.82
CA PHE A 109 -2.91 7.19 -11.96
C PHE A 109 -3.38 5.99 -12.77
N PHE A 110 -4.55 5.44 -12.45
CA PHE A 110 -5.11 4.32 -13.21
C PHE A 110 -5.37 4.67 -14.68
N ASN A 111 -5.77 5.91 -14.98
CA ASN A 111 -5.94 6.35 -16.36
C ASN A 111 -4.59 6.38 -17.12
N ILE A 112 -3.52 6.81 -16.46
CA ILE A 112 -2.17 6.76 -17.04
C ILE A 112 -1.76 5.30 -17.31
N VAL A 113 -1.95 4.40 -16.33
CA VAL A 113 -1.66 2.97 -16.48
C VAL A 113 -2.45 2.36 -17.63
N ASN A 114 -3.77 2.57 -17.67
CA ASN A 114 -4.67 2.00 -18.67
C ASN A 114 -4.40 2.55 -20.08
N SER A 115 -3.79 3.73 -20.20
CA SER A 115 -3.35 4.30 -21.49
C SER A 115 -1.99 3.78 -21.98
N SER A 116 -1.28 2.99 -21.15
CA SER A 116 0.02 2.43 -21.52
C SER A 116 -0.19 1.23 -22.45
N GLU A 117 0.56 1.17 -23.56
CA GLU A 117 0.54 0.01 -24.48
C GLU A 117 1.44 -1.14 -24.00
N ASP A 118 2.18 -0.92 -22.91
CA ASP A 118 3.17 -1.84 -22.38
C ASP A 118 2.56 -2.92 -21.48
N SER A 119 3.29 -4.02 -21.31
CA SER A 119 3.01 -5.09 -20.33
C SER A 119 3.00 -4.62 -18.87
N ILE A 120 3.23 -3.33 -18.61
CA ILE A 120 3.22 -2.76 -17.27
C ILE A 120 1.86 -2.89 -16.58
N ILE A 121 0.77 -2.95 -17.34
CA ILE A 121 -0.61 -3.05 -16.81
C ILE A 121 -0.75 -4.27 -15.89
N ASP A 122 0.01 -5.33 -16.15
CA ASP A 122 -0.02 -6.56 -15.33
C ASP A 122 0.55 -6.37 -13.92
N TYR A 123 1.29 -5.28 -13.65
CA TYR A 123 1.78 -4.95 -12.31
C TYR A 123 0.79 -4.11 -11.50
N PHE A 124 -0.40 -3.83 -12.03
CA PHE A 124 -1.40 -3.00 -11.36
C PHE A 124 -2.76 -3.72 -11.26
N PRO A 125 -3.63 -3.33 -10.31
CA PRO A 125 -5.06 -3.59 -10.42
C PRO A 125 -5.61 -2.89 -11.66
N LYS A 126 -6.55 -3.53 -12.37
CA LYS A 126 -7.25 -2.88 -13.48
C LYS A 126 -8.37 -2.01 -12.91
N LEU A 127 -8.38 -0.71 -13.19
CA LEU A 127 -9.55 0.13 -12.92
C LEU A 127 -10.71 -0.35 -13.80
N VAL A 128 -11.82 -0.69 -13.16
CA VAL A 128 -13.03 -1.17 -13.84
C VAL A 128 -14.05 -0.05 -13.90
N TYR A 129 -14.21 0.71 -12.83
CA TYR A 129 -15.19 1.78 -12.77
C TYR A 129 -14.87 2.81 -11.69
N TYR A 130 -15.40 4.02 -11.87
CA TYR A 130 -15.26 5.13 -10.95
C TYR A 130 -16.63 5.83 -10.84
N ILE A 131 -17.09 6.05 -9.61
CA ILE A 131 -18.36 6.72 -9.32
C ILE A 131 -18.11 7.83 -8.32
N LYS A 132 -18.55 9.03 -8.66
CA LYS A 132 -18.64 10.14 -7.72
C LYS A 132 -20.10 10.32 -7.30
N ASP A 133 -20.35 10.28 -6.00
CA ASP A 133 -21.60 10.69 -5.37
C ASP A 133 -21.33 11.94 -4.52
N ASN A 134 -22.39 12.63 -4.07
CA ASN A 134 -22.28 13.92 -3.37
C ASN A 134 -21.41 13.89 -2.10
N ASN A 135 -21.20 12.71 -1.51
CA ASN A 135 -20.46 12.57 -0.25
C ASN A 135 -19.23 11.67 -0.35
N TYR A 136 -19.11 10.86 -1.41
CA TYR A 136 -18.09 9.84 -1.50
C TYR A 136 -17.71 9.59 -2.94
N THR A 137 -16.46 9.23 -3.11
CA THR A 137 -15.92 8.68 -4.33
C THR A 137 -15.70 7.17 -4.17
N TYR A 138 -16.19 6.40 -5.15
CA TYR A 138 -16.06 4.95 -5.22
C TYR A 138 -15.17 4.56 -6.38
N ILE A 139 -14.07 3.87 -6.07
CA ILE A 139 -13.12 3.34 -7.05
C ILE A 139 -13.29 1.82 -7.07
N ILE A 140 -13.64 1.26 -8.22
CA ILE A 140 -13.82 -0.17 -8.43
C ILE A 140 -12.71 -0.71 -9.33
N SER A 141 -11.93 -1.65 -8.82
CA SER A 141 -10.82 -2.28 -9.54
C SER A 141 -10.92 -3.80 -9.53
N SER A 142 -10.11 -4.45 -10.36
CA SER A 142 -9.92 -5.91 -10.29
C SER A 142 -9.52 -6.31 -8.88
N TYR A 143 -10.14 -7.34 -8.34
CA TYR A 143 -9.78 -7.89 -7.04
C TYR A 143 -8.52 -8.75 -7.15
N ILE A 144 -7.54 -8.50 -6.28
CA ILE A 144 -6.33 -9.31 -6.15
C ILE A 144 -6.52 -10.26 -4.98
N GLN A 145 -6.57 -11.56 -5.26
CA GLN A 145 -6.65 -12.59 -4.23
C GLN A 145 -5.24 -12.84 -3.68
N ALA A 146 -5.04 -12.52 -2.39
CA ALA A 146 -3.85 -12.91 -1.64
C ALA A 146 -4.18 -14.11 -0.76
N ASP A 147 -3.38 -15.17 -0.85
CA ASP A 147 -3.58 -16.40 -0.07
C ASP A 147 -2.97 -16.32 1.33
N SER A 148 -1.97 -15.45 1.51
CA SER A 148 -1.21 -15.26 2.74
C SER A 148 -0.70 -13.82 2.83
N SER A 149 -0.17 -13.41 3.98
CA SER A 149 0.55 -12.14 4.09
C SER A 149 1.82 -12.16 3.23
N ASN A 150 2.25 -10.99 2.73
CA ASN A 150 3.50 -10.86 1.97
C ASN A 150 4.68 -11.48 2.70
N MET A 151 4.79 -11.23 4.00
CA MET A 151 5.89 -11.74 4.83
C MET A 151 5.89 -13.27 4.95
N ASP A 152 4.72 -13.91 4.94
CA ASP A 152 4.65 -15.36 4.97
C ASP A 152 5.02 -15.96 3.62
N ILE A 153 4.64 -15.31 2.52
CA ILE A 153 5.05 -15.71 1.18
C ILE A 153 6.58 -15.58 1.04
N ILE A 154 7.14 -14.41 1.32
CA ILE A 154 8.59 -14.11 1.20
C ILE A 154 9.46 -15.13 1.95
N LYS A 155 9.05 -15.55 3.16
CA LYS A 155 9.79 -16.55 3.95
C LYS A 155 9.85 -17.93 3.29
N THR A 156 8.91 -18.24 2.41
CA THR A 156 8.82 -19.53 1.71
C THR A 156 9.48 -19.51 0.33
N LEU A 157 9.85 -18.33 -0.18
CA LEU A 157 10.47 -18.18 -1.49
C LEU A 157 11.93 -18.62 -1.47
N LYS A 158 12.34 -19.26 -2.56
CA LYS A 158 13.74 -19.55 -2.86
C LYS A 158 14.47 -18.29 -3.33
N PRO A 159 15.82 -18.23 -3.25
CA PRO A 159 16.59 -17.09 -3.74
C PRO A 159 16.26 -16.69 -5.18
N GLU A 160 16.06 -17.66 -6.08
CA GLU A 160 15.74 -17.39 -7.48
C GLU A 160 14.36 -16.74 -7.64
N GLU A 161 13.37 -17.19 -6.84
CA GLU A 161 12.02 -16.60 -6.83
C GLU A 161 12.06 -15.17 -6.29
N LYS A 162 12.87 -14.91 -5.26
CA LYS A 162 13.06 -13.55 -4.73
C LYS A 162 13.73 -12.64 -5.75
N SER A 163 14.75 -13.13 -6.44
CA SER A 163 15.45 -12.37 -7.51
C SER A 163 14.47 -11.94 -8.61
N ILE A 164 13.58 -12.84 -9.03
CA ILE A 164 12.49 -12.50 -9.98
C ILE A 164 11.59 -11.38 -9.43
N LEU A 165 11.24 -11.38 -8.15
CA LEU A 165 10.46 -10.29 -7.56
C LEU A 165 11.24 -8.98 -7.55
N LEU A 166 12.55 -9.00 -7.26
CA LEU A 166 13.39 -7.80 -7.30
C LEU A 166 13.44 -7.20 -8.71
N GLU A 167 13.60 -8.04 -9.73
CA GLU A 167 13.57 -7.60 -11.14
C GLU A 167 12.24 -6.91 -11.49
N GLN A 168 11.12 -7.50 -11.06
CA GLN A 168 9.79 -6.92 -11.30
C GLN A 168 9.59 -5.59 -10.58
N LEU A 169 10.10 -5.46 -9.34
CA LEU A 169 10.09 -4.20 -8.62
C LEU A 169 10.95 -3.13 -9.31
N MET A 170 12.08 -3.52 -9.91
CA MET A 170 12.89 -2.62 -10.74
C MET A 170 12.17 -2.19 -12.01
N VAL A 171 11.44 -3.09 -12.67
CA VAL A 171 10.58 -2.75 -13.82
C VAL A 171 9.55 -1.68 -13.43
N LEU A 172 8.86 -1.88 -12.30
CA LEU A 172 7.93 -0.89 -11.75
C LEU A 172 8.61 0.47 -11.48
N MET A 173 9.77 0.47 -10.83
CA MET A 173 10.51 1.70 -10.51
C MET A 173 10.94 2.46 -11.77
N ARG A 174 11.50 1.76 -12.77
CA ARG A 174 11.87 2.34 -14.06
C ARG A 174 10.67 2.97 -14.75
N TRP A 175 9.52 2.29 -14.74
CA TRP A 175 8.31 2.80 -15.38
C TRP A 175 7.77 4.05 -14.69
N LEU A 176 7.65 4.05 -13.36
CA LEU A 176 7.21 5.23 -12.60
C LEU A 176 8.09 6.43 -12.93
N ARG A 177 9.41 6.24 -12.92
CA ARG A 177 10.38 7.27 -13.25
C ARG A 177 10.24 7.77 -14.69
N LEU A 178 10.13 6.86 -15.66
CA LEU A 178 9.98 7.21 -17.07
C LEU A 178 8.71 8.05 -17.32
N LYS A 179 7.64 7.76 -16.58
CA LYS A 179 6.38 8.53 -16.64
C LYS A 179 6.41 9.82 -15.81
N GLY A 180 7.50 10.09 -15.09
CA GLY A 180 7.59 11.24 -14.19
C GLY A 180 6.58 11.14 -13.04
N LEU A 181 6.30 9.93 -12.55
CA LEU A 181 5.35 9.68 -11.48
C LEU A 181 6.08 9.41 -10.16
N CYS A 182 5.52 9.94 -9.09
CA CYS A 182 5.84 9.57 -7.72
C CYS A 182 4.63 8.85 -7.11
N HIS A 183 4.87 7.74 -6.44
CA HIS A 183 3.88 7.01 -5.64
C HIS A 183 3.76 7.58 -4.23
N ASN A 184 4.88 8.02 -3.62
CA ASN A 184 4.99 8.63 -2.28
C ASN A 184 4.62 7.74 -1.08
N ASP A 185 3.87 6.65 -1.27
CA ASP A 185 3.57 5.65 -0.22
C ASP A 185 4.08 4.25 -0.58
N LEU A 186 5.30 4.15 -1.13
CA LEU A 186 5.91 2.83 -1.41
C LEU A 186 6.33 2.16 -0.10
N ARG A 187 5.68 1.03 0.17
CA ARG A 187 5.94 0.14 1.31
C ARG A 187 5.42 -1.26 0.99
N LEU A 188 5.88 -2.26 1.72
CA LEU A 188 5.49 -3.66 1.49
C LEU A 188 3.98 -3.88 1.62
N ASP A 189 3.29 -3.10 2.46
CA ASP A 189 1.83 -3.17 2.63
C ASP A 189 1.05 -2.75 1.38
N ASN A 190 1.66 -1.96 0.49
CA ASN A 190 1.05 -1.46 -0.75
C ASN A 190 1.53 -2.26 -1.99
N ILE A 191 2.14 -3.43 -1.78
CA ILE A 191 2.56 -4.35 -2.85
C ILE A 191 1.93 -5.71 -2.56
N PHE A 192 1.14 -6.26 -3.49
CA PHE A 192 0.74 -7.65 -3.42
C PHE A 192 1.86 -8.53 -3.95
N ILE A 193 2.35 -9.46 -3.14
CA ILE A 193 3.34 -10.45 -3.56
C ILE A 193 2.67 -11.80 -3.73
N THR A 194 2.92 -12.44 -4.87
CA THR A 194 2.69 -13.87 -5.09
C THR A 194 4.04 -14.55 -5.29
N ARG A 195 4.06 -15.88 -5.51
CA ARG A 195 5.31 -16.59 -5.83
C ARG A 195 5.98 -16.14 -7.13
N LYS A 196 5.24 -15.47 -8.03
CA LYS A 196 5.72 -15.16 -9.39
C LYS A 196 5.47 -13.73 -9.82
N SER A 197 4.74 -12.95 -9.02
CA SER A 197 4.34 -11.61 -9.42
C SER A 197 4.29 -10.67 -8.23
N VAL A 198 4.65 -9.42 -8.50
CA VAL A 198 4.30 -8.27 -7.66
C VAL A 198 3.19 -7.47 -8.33
N LYS A 199 2.29 -6.89 -7.54
CA LYS A 199 1.35 -5.87 -8.02
C LYS A 199 1.38 -4.68 -7.06
N LEU A 200 1.65 -3.50 -7.59
CA LEU A 200 1.64 -2.25 -6.83
C LEU A 200 0.21 -1.71 -6.75
N PHE A 201 -0.19 -1.18 -5.60
CA PHE A 201 -1.53 -0.62 -5.40
C PHE A 201 -1.53 0.55 -4.40
N ASP A 202 -2.68 1.21 -4.27
CA ASP A 202 -2.94 2.37 -3.41
C ASP A 202 -2.21 3.65 -3.87
N PHE A 203 -2.70 4.24 -4.97
CA PHE A 203 -2.10 5.42 -5.61
C PHE A 203 -2.69 6.75 -5.11
N GLY A 204 -3.37 6.74 -3.95
CA GLY A 204 -4.03 7.94 -3.43
C GLY A 204 -3.09 9.11 -3.11
N TYR A 205 -1.80 8.81 -2.86
CA TYR A 205 -0.75 9.81 -2.67
C TYR A 205 0.16 9.99 -3.88
N SER A 206 -0.21 9.42 -5.03
CA SER A 206 0.58 9.57 -6.24
C SER A 206 0.43 10.97 -6.84
N CYS A 207 1.49 11.44 -7.50
CA CYS A 207 1.51 12.72 -8.20
C CYS A 207 2.53 12.71 -9.32
N LEU A 208 2.46 13.70 -10.20
CA LEU A 208 3.57 14.00 -11.10
C LEU A 208 4.76 14.51 -10.30
N PHE A 209 5.96 14.25 -10.82
CA PHE A 209 7.22 14.54 -10.14
C PHE A 209 7.39 16.04 -9.89
N ASP A 210 7.00 16.88 -10.85
CA ASP A 210 7.05 18.34 -10.77
C ASP A 210 5.99 18.94 -9.83
N GLU A 211 4.95 18.19 -9.49
CA GLU A 211 3.91 18.59 -8.53
C GLU A 211 4.19 18.14 -7.10
N LYS A 212 5.24 17.33 -6.89
CA LYS A 212 5.48 16.63 -5.62
C LYS A 212 5.59 17.56 -4.42
N GLU A 213 6.36 18.65 -4.54
CA GLU A 213 6.56 19.59 -3.43
C GLU A 213 5.24 20.24 -3.02
N LYS A 214 4.51 20.79 -3.99
CA LYS A 214 3.19 21.39 -3.78
C LYS A 214 2.19 20.39 -3.20
N PHE A 215 2.24 19.14 -3.65
CA PHE A 215 1.38 18.09 -3.13
C PHE A 215 1.69 17.79 -1.66
N LEU A 216 2.97 17.55 -1.32
CA LEU A 216 3.36 17.26 0.06
C LEU A 216 3.04 18.43 0.99
N ASP A 217 3.17 19.68 0.53
CA ASP A 217 2.79 20.88 1.30
C ASP A 217 1.29 20.99 1.55
N SER A 218 0.45 20.34 0.73
CA SER A 218 -1.00 20.31 0.90
C SER A 218 -1.48 19.29 1.94
N LEU A 219 -0.61 18.35 2.33
CA LEU A 219 -0.96 17.28 3.26
C LEU A 219 -0.95 17.79 4.71
N SER A 220 -1.84 17.23 5.52
CA SER A 220 -1.81 17.48 6.96
C SER A 220 -0.53 16.92 7.59
N TYR A 221 -0.16 17.45 8.76
CA TYR A 221 0.98 16.94 9.52
C TYR A 221 0.86 15.43 9.81
N GLU A 222 -0.35 14.94 10.10
CA GLU A 222 -0.60 13.52 10.37
C GLU A 222 -0.43 12.64 9.13
N GLU A 223 -0.86 13.10 7.96
CA GLU A 223 -0.66 12.41 6.69
C GLU A 223 0.83 12.37 6.33
N LEU A 224 1.50 13.51 6.46
CA LEU A 224 2.95 13.57 6.32
C LEU A 224 3.62 12.60 7.29
N GLU A 225 3.29 12.62 8.57
CA GLU A 225 3.87 11.71 9.57
C GLU A 225 3.66 10.23 9.21
N LYS A 226 2.46 9.86 8.70
CA LYS A 226 2.17 8.50 8.23
C LYS A 226 3.05 8.11 7.05
N LEU A 227 3.10 8.93 5.99
CA LEU A 227 3.97 8.70 4.82
C LEU A 227 5.45 8.63 5.22
N ASN A 228 5.83 9.44 6.20
CA ASN A 228 7.18 9.57 6.71
C ASN A 228 7.69 8.34 7.48
N LYS A 229 6.83 7.39 7.90
CA LYS A 229 7.27 6.19 8.62
C LYS A 229 8.06 5.22 7.75
N HIS A 230 7.83 5.21 6.44
CA HIS A 230 8.37 4.20 5.54
C HIS A 230 9.24 4.77 4.41
N ASN A 231 9.16 6.08 4.14
CA ASN A 231 9.71 6.69 2.93
C ASN A 231 10.79 7.77 3.20
N ARG A 232 11.49 7.75 4.34
CA ARG A 232 12.40 8.87 4.72
C ARG A 232 13.88 8.62 4.48
N ILE A 233 14.48 9.49 3.67
CA ILE A 233 15.92 9.81 3.73
C ILE A 233 16.16 10.95 4.74
N GLY A 234 15.17 11.84 4.93
CA GLY A 234 15.27 13.00 5.83
C GLY A 234 13.90 13.56 6.24
N LYS A 235 13.89 14.62 7.06
CA LYS A 235 12.65 15.27 7.50
C LYS A 235 11.93 15.89 6.29
N PHE A 236 10.76 15.35 5.93
CA PHE A 236 9.96 15.74 4.76
C PHE A 236 10.63 15.48 3.39
N ILE A 237 11.65 14.61 3.36
CA ILE A 237 12.28 14.17 2.12
C ILE A 237 11.82 12.73 1.88
N SER A 238 10.88 12.57 0.95
CA SER A 238 10.44 11.27 0.46
C SER A 238 11.17 10.90 -0.83
N ASP A 239 11.51 9.64 -0.99
CA ASP A 239 12.19 9.13 -2.18
C ASP A 239 11.74 7.71 -2.45
N ASP A 240 10.95 7.55 -3.52
CA ASP A 240 10.43 6.26 -3.94
C ASP A 240 11.54 5.23 -4.21
N ALA A 241 12.72 5.66 -4.68
CA ALA A 241 13.85 4.76 -4.88
C ALA A 241 14.39 4.22 -3.53
N PHE A 242 14.42 5.08 -2.51
CA PHE A 242 14.82 4.67 -1.16
C PHE A 242 13.77 3.76 -0.51
N SER A 243 12.48 4.07 -0.67
CA SER A 243 11.40 3.17 -0.25
C SER A 243 11.51 1.80 -0.93
N MET A 244 11.76 1.79 -2.24
CA MET A 244 11.92 0.56 -3.01
C MET A 244 13.13 -0.25 -2.53
N TYR A 245 14.25 0.39 -2.21
CA TYR A 245 15.38 -0.26 -1.57
C TYR A 245 15.03 -0.94 -0.25
N ASN A 246 14.25 -0.27 0.61
CA ASN A 246 13.84 -0.86 1.88
C ASN A 246 12.95 -2.11 1.65
N ILE A 247 12.02 -2.04 0.69
CA ILE A 247 11.21 -3.18 0.28
C ILE A 247 12.08 -4.33 -0.23
N MET A 248 13.02 -4.06 -1.14
CA MET A 248 13.92 -5.07 -1.70
C MET A 248 14.78 -5.74 -0.62
N LYS A 249 15.25 -4.96 0.35
CA LYS A 249 16.00 -5.46 1.51
C LYS A 249 15.14 -6.32 2.44
N GLU A 250 13.86 -6.04 2.57
CA GLU A 250 12.91 -6.89 3.32
C GLU A 250 12.66 -8.23 2.61
N ILE A 251 12.60 -8.23 1.27
CA ILE A 251 12.43 -9.44 0.47
C ILE A 251 13.70 -10.30 0.50
N GLN A 252 14.86 -9.69 0.26
CA GLN A 252 16.16 -10.33 0.15
C GLN A 252 17.25 -9.45 0.79
N PRO A 253 17.57 -9.64 2.08
CA PRO A 253 18.53 -8.81 2.80
C PRO A 253 19.92 -8.71 2.16
N GLU A 254 20.33 -9.78 1.47
CA GLU A 254 21.61 -9.94 0.79
C GLU A 254 21.64 -9.45 -0.67
N PHE A 255 20.55 -8.84 -1.18
CA PHE A 255 20.44 -8.46 -2.60
C PHE A 255 21.56 -7.54 -3.09
N MET A 256 22.13 -6.71 -2.21
CA MET A 256 23.27 -5.85 -2.54
C MET A 256 24.52 -6.64 -2.98
N SER A 257 24.59 -7.92 -2.60
CA SER A 257 25.69 -8.83 -2.95
C SER A 257 25.29 -9.91 -3.96
N THR A 258 24.02 -10.30 -4.00
CA THR A 258 23.52 -11.35 -4.91
C THR A 258 22.95 -10.79 -6.21
N ASP A 259 22.46 -9.54 -6.20
CA ASP A 259 21.75 -8.87 -7.29
C ASP A 259 22.38 -7.49 -7.51
N VAL A 260 23.69 -7.49 -7.76
CA VAL A 260 24.53 -6.28 -7.77
C VAL A 260 24.04 -5.25 -8.80
N GLU A 261 23.56 -5.68 -9.96
CA GLU A 261 23.03 -4.78 -11.00
C GLU A 261 21.77 -4.05 -10.53
N ILE A 262 20.83 -4.78 -9.90
CA ILE A 262 19.62 -4.22 -9.31
C ILE A 262 19.99 -3.20 -8.23
N TRP A 263 20.94 -3.55 -7.36
CA TRP A 263 21.44 -2.66 -6.33
C TRP A 263 22.06 -1.38 -6.89
N GLN A 264 22.96 -1.51 -7.87
CA GLN A 264 23.61 -0.36 -8.50
C GLN A 264 22.60 0.58 -9.14
N GLU A 265 21.59 0.04 -9.81
CA GLU A 265 20.57 0.85 -10.45
C GLU A 265 19.65 1.54 -9.44
N ILE A 266 19.12 0.83 -8.43
CA ILE A 266 18.25 1.48 -7.45
C ILE A 266 19.01 2.55 -6.67
N ASN A 267 20.28 2.31 -6.35
CA ASN A 267 21.16 3.28 -5.71
C ASN A 267 21.42 4.50 -6.61
N ALA A 268 21.48 4.34 -7.93
CA ALA A 268 21.61 5.47 -8.85
C ALA A 268 20.35 6.36 -8.84
N TYR A 269 19.17 5.81 -8.56
CA TYR A 269 17.95 6.60 -8.44
C TYR A 269 17.77 7.31 -7.09
N MET A 270 18.47 6.86 -6.04
CA MET A 270 18.37 7.47 -4.72
C MET A 270 18.99 8.86 -4.70
N GLY A 271 18.29 9.80 -4.10
CA GLY A 271 18.81 11.15 -3.85
C GLY A 271 19.05 11.98 -5.12
N GLU A 272 18.79 11.43 -6.31
CA GLU A 272 19.01 12.11 -7.59
C GLU A 272 18.24 13.44 -7.71
N ARG A 273 17.28 13.71 -6.82
CA ARG A 273 16.63 15.02 -6.68
C ARG A 273 16.31 15.42 -5.24
N VAL A 274 17.30 15.37 -4.35
CA VAL A 274 17.43 16.33 -3.24
C VAL A 274 18.30 17.52 -3.69
N ILE A 275 18.10 18.01 -4.93
CA ILE A 275 18.55 19.36 -5.25
C ILE A 275 17.46 20.30 -4.75
N GLN A 276 17.58 20.57 -3.46
CA GLN A 276 17.20 21.83 -2.87
C GLN A 276 17.50 22.96 -3.87
N LYS A 277 16.46 23.58 -4.43
CA LYS A 277 16.52 25.04 -4.57
C LYS A 277 16.44 25.60 -3.15
N ILE A 278 17.57 25.57 -2.45
CA ILE A 278 17.80 26.51 -1.35
C ILE A 278 18.64 27.62 -1.96
N LEU A 279 17.98 28.78 -2.06
CA LEU A 279 18.37 30.10 -2.58
C LEU A 279 18.25 30.29 -4.10
#